data_AF-A0A6I5IST9-F1
#
_entry.id   AF-A0A6I5IST9-F1
#
_cell.length_a   1.000
_cell.length_b   1.000
_cell.length_c   1.000
_cell.angle_alpha   90.00
_cell.angle_beta   90.00
_cell.angle_gamma   90.00
#
_symmetry.space_group_name_H-M   'P 1'
#
loop_
_entity.id
_entity.type
_entity.pdbx_description
1 polymer ?
#
loop_
_entity_poly.entity_id
_entity_poly.type
_entity_poly.pdbx_seq_one_letter_code
_entity_poly.pdbx_strand_id
1 'polypeptide(L)'
;MAYVVELEFECFDNTTISAVDKAVNGLMEALRFNGQVLGREFPLVLGEGEFFLRAVCPEQDSLHPKYHSDFVKVSLERLSEACLLAPKVRLLGRDINSEQAADSVSPSWQVLYTTYLHTCSPLRSGETLLPIPLYRHPATFNGDHKAVIKWQTEWQACDEIQMAGGCKAEHAALDELCEIQSDLFRRGWDLRGRIEYLTKIPTYYYQYRVGGTSLAAEKARPCPKCGGMWLLKEPLHDIFHFKCDQCRIVSNISWDYLKN
;
A
#
# COMPACT_ATOMS: atom_id res chain seq x y z
N MET A 1 -3.00 1.20 -15.70
CA MET A 1 -2.46 2.43 -15.10
C MET A 1 -3.48 2.99 -14.13
N ALA A 2 -3.03 3.71 -13.10
CA ALA A 2 -3.85 4.54 -12.24
C ALA A 2 -4.31 5.81 -12.97
N TYR A 3 -5.17 6.59 -12.31
CA TYR A 3 -5.86 7.74 -12.89
C TYR A 3 -5.52 9.03 -12.13
N VAL A 4 -5.29 10.12 -12.85
CA VAL A 4 -5.10 11.44 -12.27
C VAL A 4 -6.43 12.17 -12.26
N VAL A 5 -6.80 12.70 -11.10
CA VAL A 5 -7.98 13.54 -10.91
C VAL A 5 -7.57 14.89 -10.34
N GLU A 6 -8.37 15.90 -10.63
CA GLU A 6 -8.33 17.19 -9.96
C GLU A 6 -9.55 17.32 -9.05
N LEU A 7 -9.32 17.75 -7.81
CA LEU A 7 -10.37 18.10 -6.86
C LEU A 7 -10.40 19.62 -6.73
N GLU A 8 -11.56 20.19 -6.97
CA GLU A 8 -11.87 21.62 -6.85
C GLU A 8 -12.77 21.83 -5.63
N PHE A 9 -12.36 22.71 -4.73
CA PHE A 9 -13.06 23.06 -3.51
C PHE A 9 -13.48 24.54 -3.56
N GLU A 10 -14.79 24.75 -3.72
CA GLU A 10 -15.42 26.07 -3.67
C GLU A 10 -15.72 26.51 -2.25
N CYS A 11 -15.58 27.81 -2.00
CA CYS A 11 -16.00 28.43 -0.74
C CYS A 11 -17.45 28.93 -0.87
N PHE A 12 -18.32 28.61 0.09
CA PHE A 12 -19.67 29.19 0.16
C PHE A 12 -19.76 30.39 1.11
N ASP A 13 -18.72 30.62 1.92
CA ASP A 13 -18.57 31.79 2.79
C ASP A 13 -17.06 32.08 2.99
N ASN A 14 -16.73 33.19 3.64
CA ASN A 14 -15.37 33.56 3.97
C ASN A 14 -14.69 32.51 4.84
N THR A 15 -13.48 32.12 4.44
CA THR A 15 -12.68 31.13 5.15
C THR A 15 -11.27 31.64 5.44
N THR A 16 -10.47 30.83 6.14
CA THR A 16 -9.05 31.09 6.37
C THR A 16 -8.22 29.98 5.77
N ILE A 17 -7.00 30.30 5.33
CA ILE A 17 -6.06 29.31 4.78
C ILE A 17 -5.83 28.15 5.76
N SER A 18 -5.75 28.45 7.06
CA SER A 18 -5.56 27.42 8.10
C SER A 18 -6.77 26.47 8.23
N ALA A 19 -7.99 26.99 8.15
CA ALA A 19 -9.21 26.17 8.19
C ALA A 19 -9.31 25.25 6.96
N VAL A 20 -9.04 25.81 5.78
CA VAL A 20 -9.02 25.07 4.51
C VAL A 20 -7.95 23.99 4.52
N ASP A 21 -6.71 24.33 4.88
CA ASP A 21 -5.59 23.39 4.94
C ASP A 21 -5.93 22.20 5.85
N LYS A 22 -6.43 22.46 7.06
CA LYS A 22 -6.83 21.42 8.00
C LYS A 22 -7.94 20.52 7.46
N ALA A 23 -8.98 21.09 6.86
CA ALA A 23 -10.14 20.34 6.37
C ALA A 23 -9.78 19.50 5.14
N VAL A 24 -9.12 20.10 4.15
CA VAL A 24 -8.71 19.44 2.91
C VAL A 24 -7.68 18.35 3.20
N ASN A 25 -6.64 18.62 3.99
CA ASN A 25 -5.65 17.59 4.34
C ASN A 25 -6.29 16.44 5.13
N GLY A 26 -7.24 16.74 6.04
CA GLY A 26 -7.99 15.71 6.76
C GLY A 26 -8.83 14.80 5.86
N LEU A 27 -9.40 15.34 4.77
CA LEU A 27 -10.08 14.54 3.75
C LEU A 27 -9.09 13.71 2.94
N MET A 28 -7.98 14.30 2.49
CA MET A 28 -6.98 13.60 1.69
C MET A 28 -6.32 12.46 2.47
N GLU A 29 -6.06 12.64 3.77
CA GLU A 29 -5.62 11.56 4.65
C GLU A 29 -6.65 10.44 4.78
N ALA A 30 -7.93 10.77 4.96
CA ALA A 30 -8.99 9.76 5.06
C ALA A 30 -9.13 8.94 3.77
N LEU A 31 -9.11 9.61 2.60
CA LEU A 31 -9.14 8.96 1.28
C LEU A 31 -7.91 8.07 1.07
N ARG A 32 -6.73 8.54 1.47
CA ARG A 32 -5.48 7.77 1.41
C ARG A 32 -5.52 6.54 2.32
N PHE A 33 -5.96 6.69 3.57
CA PHE A 33 -6.05 5.57 4.51
C PHE A 33 -7.09 4.54 4.13
N ASN A 34 -8.10 4.92 3.36
CA ASN A 34 -9.04 3.99 2.74
C ASN A 34 -8.52 3.37 1.43
N GLY A 35 -7.40 3.85 0.90
CA GLY A 35 -6.78 3.38 -0.35
C GLY A 35 -7.43 3.93 -1.63
N GLN A 36 -8.26 4.97 -1.52
CA GLN A 36 -8.92 5.61 -2.67
C GLN A 36 -7.98 6.57 -3.42
N VAL A 37 -7.03 7.17 -2.69
CA VAL A 37 -5.98 8.04 -3.22
C VAL A 37 -4.60 7.45 -2.92
N LEU A 38 -3.70 7.57 -3.88
CA LEU A 38 -2.30 7.12 -3.83
C LEU A 38 -1.36 8.30 -3.61
N GLY A 39 -0.17 8.00 -3.12
CA GLY A 39 0.83 9.01 -2.76
C GLY A 39 0.64 9.60 -1.36
N ARG A 40 1.45 10.60 -1.05
CA ARG A 40 1.51 11.25 0.28
C ARG A 40 1.49 12.78 0.20
N GLU A 41 1.75 13.32 -0.98
CA GLU A 41 1.88 14.75 -1.21
C GLU A 41 0.66 15.22 -1.99
N PHE A 42 -0.05 16.19 -1.43
CA PHE A 42 -1.24 16.78 -2.04
C PHE A 42 -1.06 18.30 -2.06
N PRO A 43 -0.29 18.85 -3.01
CA PRO A 43 -0.12 20.29 -3.13
C PRO A 43 -1.49 20.96 -3.34
N LEU A 44 -1.84 21.86 -2.43
CA LEU A 44 -3.07 22.64 -2.49
C LEU A 44 -2.77 24.02 -3.05
N VAL A 45 -3.43 24.35 -4.16
CA VAL A 45 -3.29 25.63 -4.86
C VAL A 45 -4.48 26.51 -4.55
N LEU A 46 -4.25 27.77 -4.22
CA LEU A 46 -5.27 28.81 -4.17
C LEU A 46 -5.23 29.60 -5.48
N GLY A 47 -6.34 29.61 -6.23
CA GLY A 47 -6.47 30.33 -7.49
C GLY A 47 -7.88 30.87 -7.66
N GLU A 48 -8.02 32.14 -8.08
CA GLU A 48 -9.32 32.77 -8.38
C GLU A 48 -10.38 32.68 -7.26
N GLY A 49 -9.97 32.47 -6.00
CA GLY A 49 -10.87 32.33 -4.85
C GLY A 49 -11.28 30.89 -4.52
N GLU A 50 -10.77 29.92 -5.28
CA GLU A 50 -11.04 28.48 -5.11
C GLU A 50 -9.74 27.72 -4.79
N PHE A 51 -9.91 26.51 -4.26
CA PHE A 51 -8.78 25.64 -3.94
C PHE A 51 -8.76 24.40 -4.81
N PHE A 52 -7.58 24.04 -5.32
CA PHE A 52 -7.41 22.93 -6.24
C PHE A 52 -6.27 22.03 -5.77
N LEU A 53 -6.45 20.72 -5.90
CA LEU A 53 -5.35 19.77 -5.78
C LEU A 53 -5.50 18.65 -6.79
N ARG A 54 -4.40 17.97 -7.06
CA ARG A 54 -4.39 16.76 -7.89
C ARG A 54 -4.09 15.54 -7.04
N ALA A 55 -4.74 14.44 -7.39
CA ALA A 55 -4.58 13.17 -6.72
C ALA A 55 -4.48 12.04 -7.76
N VAL A 56 -3.76 10.99 -7.40
CA VAL A 56 -3.72 9.75 -8.17
C VAL A 56 -4.65 8.74 -7.51
N CYS A 57 -5.52 8.11 -8.30
CA CYS A 57 -6.53 7.16 -7.87
C CYS A 57 -6.28 5.80 -8.53
N PRO A 58 -6.42 4.66 -7.82
CA PRO A 58 -6.22 3.34 -8.45
C PRO A 58 -7.11 3.09 -9.68
N GLU A 59 -8.34 3.58 -9.65
CA GLU A 59 -9.38 3.41 -10.66
C GLU A 59 -10.07 4.74 -10.96
N GLN A 60 -10.78 4.78 -12.09
CA GLN A 60 -11.50 5.98 -12.54
C GLN A 60 -12.60 6.39 -11.55
N ASP A 61 -13.25 5.43 -10.90
CA ASP A 61 -14.34 5.65 -9.96
C ASP A 61 -13.90 5.51 -8.49
N SER A 62 -12.59 5.53 -8.18
CA SER A 62 -12.08 5.36 -6.80
C SER A 62 -12.71 6.33 -5.80
N LEU A 63 -13.08 7.55 -6.21
CA LEU A 63 -13.65 8.56 -5.33
C LEU A 63 -15.17 8.47 -5.18
N HIS A 64 -15.82 7.49 -5.83
CA HIS A 64 -17.27 7.32 -5.76
C HIS A 64 -17.74 7.07 -4.32
N PRO A 65 -18.86 7.69 -3.86
CA PRO A 65 -19.36 7.57 -2.48
C PRO A 65 -19.57 6.15 -1.95
N LYS A 66 -19.86 5.20 -2.85
CA LYS A 66 -19.99 3.77 -2.52
C LYS A 66 -18.74 3.17 -1.85
N TYR A 67 -17.57 3.77 -2.07
CA TYR A 67 -16.30 3.30 -1.51
C TYR A 67 -15.88 4.05 -0.24
N HIS A 68 -16.61 5.10 0.17
CA HIS A 68 -16.19 5.93 1.30
C HIS A 68 -16.26 5.14 2.61
N SER A 69 -15.14 5.13 3.34
CA SER A 69 -15.16 4.72 4.74
C SER A 69 -15.93 5.73 5.58
N ASP A 70 -16.26 5.35 6.81
CA ASP A 70 -16.94 6.26 7.74
C ASP A 70 -16.06 7.49 8.05
N PHE A 71 -14.73 7.34 8.07
CA PHE A 71 -13.82 8.49 8.20
C PHE A 71 -13.85 9.41 6.99
N VAL A 72 -13.96 8.89 5.76
CA VAL A 72 -14.08 9.72 4.56
C VAL A 72 -15.37 10.52 4.61
N LYS A 73 -16.49 9.89 4.99
CA LYS A 73 -17.78 10.59 5.14
C LYS A 73 -17.70 11.72 6.18
N VAL A 74 -17.14 11.44 7.35
CA VAL A 74 -16.94 12.46 8.40
C VAL A 74 -16.02 13.59 7.92
N SER A 75 -14.93 13.28 7.20
CA SER A 75 -14.04 14.31 6.66
C SER A 75 -14.70 15.16 5.58
N LEU A 76 -15.61 14.59 4.78
CA LEU A 76 -16.42 15.35 3.81
C LEU A 76 -17.37 16.33 4.51
N GLU A 77 -18.04 15.90 5.58
CA GLU A 77 -18.93 16.76 6.37
C GLU A 77 -18.16 17.94 7.01
N ARG A 78 -16.93 17.68 7.48
CA ARG A 78 -16.03 18.68 8.08
C ARG A 78 -15.55 19.75 7.12
N LEU A 79 -15.68 19.58 5.81
CA LEU A 79 -15.39 20.64 4.83
C LEU A 79 -16.22 21.89 5.10
N SER A 80 -17.48 21.71 5.52
CA SER A 80 -18.38 22.82 5.84
C SER A 80 -17.93 23.66 7.03
N GLU A 81 -17.17 23.08 7.98
CA GLU A 81 -16.56 23.82 9.10
C GLU A 81 -15.52 24.84 8.62
N ALA A 82 -14.94 24.60 7.43
CA ALA A 82 -14.02 25.50 6.74
C ALA A 82 -14.72 26.31 5.63
N CYS A 83 -16.05 26.37 5.62
CA CYS A 83 -16.86 27.04 4.61
C CYS A 83 -16.65 26.51 3.17
N LEU A 84 -16.24 25.24 3.03
CA LEU A 84 -16.03 24.58 1.75
C LEU A 84 -17.21 23.68 1.37
N LEU A 85 -17.54 23.67 0.08
CA LEU A 85 -18.43 22.67 -0.51
C LEU A 85 -17.71 21.33 -0.69
N ALA A 86 -18.49 20.26 -0.90
CA ALA A 86 -17.93 18.97 -1.30
C ALA A 86 -17.18 19.14 -2.64
N PRO A 87 -16.01 18.50 -2.81
CA PRO A 87 -15.16 18.77 -3.96
C PRO A 87 -15.81 18.28 -5.26
N LYS A 88 -15.73 19.11 -6.29
CA LYS A 88 -15.95 18.65 -7.67
C LYS A 88 -14.74 17.83 -8.10
N VAL A 89 -14.99 16.67 -8.69
CA VAL A 89 -13.94 15.76 -9.16
C VAL A 89 -13.89 15.77 -10.68
N ARG A 90 -12.75 16.15 -11.24
CA ARG A 90 -12.49 16.15 -12.68
C ARG A 90 -11.43 15.11 -13.03
N LEU A 91 -11.77 14.13 -13.86
CA LEU A 91 -10.81 13.16 -14.39
C LEU A 91 -9.90 13.84 -15.42
N LEU A 92 -8.60 13.83 -15.18
CA LEU A 92 -7.61 14.39 -16.11
C LEU A 92 -7.07 13.35 -17.09
N GLY A 93 -6.93 12.10 -16.67
CA GLY A 93 -6.43 11.02 -17.52
C GLY A 93 -5.76 9.89 -16.76
N ARG A 94 -4.87 9.16 -17.43
CA ARG A 94 -4.08 8.05 -16.87
C ARG A 94 -2.66 8.52 -16.57
N ASP A 95 -2.10 8.04 -15.46
CA ASP A 95 -0.67 8.21 -15.16
C ASP A 95 0.13 7.05 -15.77
N ILE A 96 0.92 7.35 -16.80
CA ILE A 96 1.72 6.36 -17.53
C ILE A 96 2.83 5.73 -16.68
N ASN A 97 3.23 6.37 -15.58
CA ASN A 97 4.28 5.88 -14.68
C ASN A 97 3.71 5.04 -13.53
N SER A 98 2.38 4.90 -13.47
CA SER A 98 1.69 4.18 -12.40
C SER A 98 1.28 2.77 -12.80
N GLU A 99 1.26 1.89 -11.81
CA GLU A 99 0.75 0.53 -11.98
C GLU A 99 -0.76 0.51 -12.21
N GLN A 100 -1.23 -0.48 -12.98
CA GLN A 100 -2.66 -0.73 -13.14
C GLN A 100 -3.24 -1.45 -11.93
N ALA A 101 -4.41 -1.06 -11.44
CA ALA A 101 -5.15 -1.88 -10.48
C ALA A 101 -5.50 -3.26 -11.07
N ALA A 102 -5.47 -4.31 -10.26
CA ALA A 102 -5.88 -5.65 -10.68
C ALA A 102 -7.32 -5.62 -11.21
N ASP A 103 -7.58 -6.29 -12.35
CA ASP A 103 -8.92 -6.32 -12.93
C ASP A 103 -9.89 -7.18 -12.12
N SER A 104 -9.39 -8.28 -11.53
CA SER A 104 -10.20 -9.19 -10.70
C SER A 104 -10.32 -8.70 -9.26
N VAL A 105 -11.53 -8.82 -8.71
CA VAL A 105 -11.84 -8.52 -7.30
C VAL A 105 -11.54 -9.72 -6.39
N SER A 106 -11.38 -10.92 -6.94
CA SER A 106 -11.21 -12.15 -6.17
C SER A 106 -10.20 -13.09 -6.82
N PRO A 107 -8.89 -12.83 -6.61
CA PRO A 107 -7.84 -13.77 -7.00
C PRO A 107 -7.95 -15.09 -6.22
N SER A 108 -7.33 -16.17 -6.72
CA SER A 108 -7.27 -17.46 -6.01
C SER A 108 -6.32 -17.41 -4.80
N TRP A 109 -5.35 -16.50 -4.83
CA TRP A 109 -4.52 -16.10 -3.69
C TRP A 109 -4.02 -14.67 -3.86
N GLN A 110 -3.57 -14.06 -2.77
CA GLN A 110 -3.08 -12.69 -2.77
C GLN A 110 -1.88 -12.54 -1.84
N VAL A 111 -1.15 -11.43 -1.92
CA VAL A 111 0.06 -11.20 -1.13
C VAL A 111 0.16 -9.76 -0.65
N LEU A 112 0.54 -9.57 0.62
CA LEU A 112 1.06 -8.28 1.10
C LEU A 112 2.51 -8.15 0.65
N TYR A 113 2.72 -7.32 -0.36
CA TYR A 113 3.99 -7.10 -1.04
C TYR A 113 4.12 -5.64 -1.43
N THR A 114 5.25 -5.04 -1.07
CA THR A 114 5.63 -3.71 -1.51
C THR A 114 7.15 -3.63 -1.66
N THR A 115 7.63 -2.53 -2.23
CA THR A 115 9.04 -2.11 -2.31
C THR A 115 9.07 -0.61 -2.06
N TYR A 116 10.24 -0.04 -1.77
CA TYR A 116 10.41 1.40 -1.63
C TYR A 116 9.97 2.21 -2.88
N LEU A 117 9.88 1.57 -4.05
CA LEU A 117 9.44 2.19 -5.31
C LEU A 117 7.92 2.23 -5.49
N HIS A 118 7.18 1.35 -4.82
CA HIS A 118 5.74 1.24 -5.06
C HIS A 118 4.96 2.40 -4.42
N THR A 119 4.04 3.00 -5.18
CA THR A 119 3.12 4.03 -4.67
C THR A 119 1.67 3.55 -4.60
N CYS A 120 1.40 2.34 -5.08
CA CYS A 120 0.08 1.74 -5.18
C CYS A 120 -0.26 0.89 -3.94
N SER A 121 -1.38 0.14 -4.00
CA SER A 121 -1.79 -0.74 -2.91
C SER A 121 -0.75 -1.83 -2.62
N PRO A 122 -0.45 -2.12 -1.35
CA PRO A 122 0.46 -3.18 -0.97
C PRO A 122 -0.17 -4.58 -1.03
N LEU A 123 -1.49 -4.68 -1.22
CA LEU A 123 -2.17 -5.94 -1.45
C LEU A 123 -2.15 -6.24 -2.95
N ARG A 124 -1.54 -7.35 -3.36
CA ARG A 124 -1.37 -7.73 -4.77
C ARG A 124 -2.10 -9.04 -5.09
N SER A 125 -2.61 -9.16 -6.32
CA SER A 125 -3.10 -10.44 -6.84
C SER A 125 -1.95 -11.44 -6.95
N GLY A 126 -2.19 -12.67 -6.52
CA GLY A 126 -1.24 -13.75 -6.66
C GLY A 126 -1.06 -14.25 -8.10
N GLU A 127 -2.00 -13.97 -9.00
CA GLU A 127 -1.95 -14.40 -10.40
C GLU A 127 -1.25 -13.38 -11.30
N THR A 128 -1.30 -12.09 -10.98
CA THR A 128 -0.77 -11.04 -11.86
C THR A 128 0.20 -10.08 -11.18
N LEU A 129 0.33 -10.14 -9.86
CA LEU A 129 1.07 -9.19 -9.01
C LEU A 129 0.57 -7.73 -9.08
N LEU A 130 -0.53 -7.48 -9.81
CA LEU A 130 -1.15 -6.16 -9.88
C LEU A 130 -1.77 -5.75 -8.53
N PRO A 131 -1.70 -4.46 -8.16
CA PRO A 131 -2.24 -3.94 -6.92
C PRO A 131 -3.77 -4.03 -6.87
N ILE A 132 -4.30 -4.57 -5.77
CA ILE A 132 -5.72 -4.64 -5.47
C ILE A 132 -6.07 -3.42 -4.60
N PRO A 133 -6.91 -2.48 -5.09
CA PRO A 133 -7.32 -1.31 -4.30
C PRO A 133 -7.97 -1.72 -2.99
N LEU A 134 -7.51 -1.15 -1.87
CA LEU A 134 -7.92 -1.61 -0.53
C LEU A 134 -9.42 -1.42 -0.27
N TYR A 135 -10.01 -0.31 -0.74
CA TYR A 135 -11.44 -0.01 -0.60
C TYR A 135 -12.38 -1.03 -1.29
N ARG A 136 -11.85 -1.95 -2.12
CA ARG A 136 -12.64 -3.07 -2.66
C ARG A 136 -12.95 -4.14 -1.61
N HIS A 137 -12.30 -4.08 -0.46
CA HIS A 137 -12.46 -5.05 0.63
C HIS A 137 -13.05 -4.40 1.88
N PRO A 138 -13.65 -5.19 2.78
CA PRO A 138 -14.06 -4.69 4.08
C PRO A 138 -12.88 -4.08 4.83
N ALA A 139 -13.13 -2.99 5.54
CA ALA A 139 -12.14 -2.31 6.38
C ALA A 139 -11.36 -3.28 7.26
N THR A 140 -10.03 -3.15 7.25
CA THR A 140 -9.14 -4.06 8.00
C THR A 140 -9.36 -3.88 9.51
N PHE A 141 -9.33 -2.63 9.99
CA PHE A 141 -9.51 -2.26 11.39
C PHE A 141 -10.20 -0.90 11.52
N ASN A 142 -11.05 -0.74 12.53
CA ASN A 142 -11.66 0.53 12.94
C ASN A 142 -12.38 1.32 11.83
N GLY A 143 -12.81 0.68 10.75
CA GLY A 143 -13.58 1.32 9.68
C GLY A 143 -12.78 1.75 8.45
N ASP A 144 -11.45 1.58 8.42
CA ASP A 144 -10.64 1.81 7.21
C ASP A 144 -9.43 0.83 7.09
N HIS A 145 -8.44 1.20 6.27
CA HIS A 145 -7.20 0.44 6.05
C HIS A 145 -5.94 1.20 6.53
N LYS A 146 -6.09 2.15 7.47
CA LYS A 146 -4.99 2.99 7.98
C LYS A 146 -3.81 2.16 8.48
N ALA A 147 -4.08 1.05 9.16
CA ALA A 147 -3.03 0.16 9.67
C ALA A 147 -2.20 -0.48 8.54
N VAL A 148 -2.85 -0.85 7.42
CA VAL A 148 -2.17 -1.43 6.25
C VAL A 148 -1.29 -0.37 5.57
N ILE A 149 -1.81 0.85 5.38
CA ILE A 149 -1.06 1.95 4.76
C ILE A 149 0.12 2.41 5.63
N LYS A 150 -0.03 2.42 6.96
CA LYS A 150 1.08 2.70 7.88
C LYS A 150 2.14 1.62 7.83
N TRP A 151 1.75 0.35 7.89
CA TRP A 151 2.68 -0.77 7.73
C TRP A 151 3.44 -0.69 6.41
N GLN A 152 2.75 -0.39 5.29
CA GLN A 152 3.40 -0.18 4.00
C GLN A 152 4.45 0.94 4.07
N THR A 153 4.10 2.07 4.68
CA THR A 153 5.01 3.22 4.80
C THR A 153 6.27 2.86 5.59
N GLU A 154 6.13 2.13 6.69
CA GLU A 154 7.26 1.70 7.53
C GLU A 154 8.11 0.64 6.83
N TRP A 155 7.48 -0.33 6.17
CA TRP A 155 8.17 -1.35 5.38
C TRP A 155 9.02 -0.70 4.28
N GLN A 156 8.44 0.25 3.54
CA GLN A 156 9.12 0.99 2.48
C GLN A 156 10.28 1.83 3.01
N ALA A 157 10.14 2.44 4.18
CA ALA A 157 11.23 3.19 4.79
C ALA A 157 12.40 2.28 5.19
N CYS A 158 12.13 1.07 5.72
CA CYS A 158 13.18 0.10 6.00
C CYS A 158 13.88 -0.34 4.70
N ASP A 159 13.11 -0.60 3.64
CA ASP A 159 13.65 -1.01 2.33
C ASP A 159 14.49 0.11 1.70
N GLU A 160 14.03 1.36 1.78
CA GLU A 160 14.76 2.53 1.30
C GLU A 160 16.09 2.73 2.03
N ILE A 161 16.11 2.61 3.37
CA ILE A 161 17.34 2.69 4.16
C ILE A 161 18.31 1.58 3.76
N GLN A 162 17.81 0.35 3.58
CA GLN A 162 18.61 -0.78 3.15
C GLN A 162 19.19 -0.56 1.75
N MET A 163 18.39 -0.09 0.80
CA MET A 163 18.80 0.17 -0.57
C MET A 163 19.80 1.33 -0.68
N ALA A 164 19.72 2.32 0.19
CA ALA A 164 20.69 3.42 0.25
C ALA A 164 22.07 2.95 0.72
N GLY A 165 22.14 1.95 1.61
CA GLY A 165 23.39 1.27 2.00
C GLY A 165 24.45 2.15 2.68
N GLY A 166 24.08 3.38 3.08
CA GLY A 166 25.05 4.45 3.39
C GLY A 166 25.32 4.64 4.87
N CYS A 167 24.58 4.00 5.77
CA CYS A 167 24.74 4.20 7.20
C CYS A 167 24.39 2.95 8.02
N LYS A 168 24.82 2.96 9.30
CA LYS A 168 24.63 1.84 10.23
C LYS A 168 23.17 1.44 10.42
N ALA A 169 22.21 2.35 10.17
CA ALA A 169 20.79 2.08 10.29
C ALA A 169 20.29 0.98 9.33
N GLU A 170 21.02 0.68 8.24
CA GLU A 170 20.65 -0.38 7.30
C GLU A 170 20.48 -1.74 7.98
N HIS A 171 21.30 -2.03 9.01
CA HIS A 171 21.28 -3.33 9.67
C HIS A 171 19.98 -3.51 10.45
N ALA A 172 19.58 -2.48 11.20
CA ALA A 172 18.31 -2.48 11.94
C ALA A 172 17.11 -2.51 10.98
N ALA A 173 17.18 -1.77 9.87
CA ALA A 173 16.13 -1.79 8.85
C ALA A 173 16.02 -3.17 8.17
N LEU A 174 17.15 -3.81 7.88
CA LEU A 174 17.21 -5.14 7.29
C LEU A 174 16.68 -6.22 8.23
N ASP A 175 17.00 -6.13 9.53
CA ASP A 175 16.47 -7.03 10.56
C ASP A 175 14.93 -6.96 10.60
N GLU A 176 14.37 -5.74 10.54
CA GLU A 176 12.90 -5.55 10.48
C GLU A 176 12.27 -6.23 9.25
N LEU A 177 12.97 -6.22 8.11
CA LEU A 177 12.51 -6.80 6.85
C LEU A 177 12.75 -8.31 6.70
N CYS A 178 13.74 -8.89 7.39
CA CYS A 178 14.19 -10.27 7.21
C CYS A 178 13.73 -11.22 8.33
N GLU A 179 13.59 -10.72 9.55
CA GLU A 179 13.40 -11.57 10.72
C GLU A 179 11.92 -11.70 11.11
N ILE A 180 11.46 -12.93 11.33
CA ILE A 180 10.05 -13.20 11.68
C ILE A 180 9.66 -12.73 13.09
N GLN A 181 10.62 -12.34 13.91
CA GLN A 181 10.41 -11.83 15.26
C GLN A 181 10.36 -10.30 15.31
N SER A 182 10.67 -9.62 14.20
CA SER A 182 10.65 -8.16 14.14
C SER A 182 9.25 -7.58 14.37
N ASP A 183 9.18 -6.32 14.79
CA ASP A 183 7.90 -5.66 15.01
C ASP A 183 7.15 -5.43 13.69
N LEU A 184 7.89 -5.11 12.62
CA LEU A 184 7.35 -4.94 11.28
C LEU A 184 6.77 -6.25 10.72
N PHE A 185 7.48 -7.37 10.87
CA PHE A 185 6.97 -8.67 10.44
C PHE A 185 5.72 -9.07 11.23
N ARG A 186 5.76 -8.99 12.57
CA ARG A 186 4.62 -9.41 13.41
C ARG A 186 3.35 -8.62 13.06
N ARG A 187 3.45 -7.29 12.94
CA ARG A 187 2.30 -6.45 12.54
C ARG A 187 1.83 -6.74 11.12
N GLY A 188 2.75 -6.88 10.17
CA GLY A 188 2.42 -7.21 8.77
C GLY A 188 1.76 -8.58 8.64
N TRP A 189 2.23 -9.56 9.40
CA TRP A 189 1.68 -10.91 9.48
C TRP A 189 0.25 -10.92 10.01
N ASP A 190 -0.03 -10.15 11.06
CA ASP A 190 -1.36 -10.03 11.64
C ASP A 190 -2.32 -9.31 10.69
N LEU A 191 -1.87 -8.23 10.02
CA LEU A 191 -2.65 -7.54 8.98
C LEU A 191 -3.03 -8.50 7.85
N ARG A 192 -2.06 -9.30 7.41
CA ARG A 192 -2.22 -10.33 6.39
C ARG A 192 -3.26 -11.38 6.81
N GLY A 193 -3.20 -11.88 8.04
CA GLY A 193 -4.20 -12.79 8.60
C GLY A 193 -5.60 -12.17 8.70
N ARG A 194 -5.69 -10.90 9.09
CA ARG A 194 -6.96 -10.15 9.13
C ARG A 194 -7.58 -10.00 7.74
N ILE A 195 -6.77 -9.68 6.73
CA ILE A 195 -7.22 -9.58 5.33
C ILE A 195 -7.71 -10.95 4.83
N GLU A 196 -6.98 -12.05 5.07
CA GLU A 196 -7.43 -13.41 4.73
C GLU A 196 -8.76 -13.73 5.41
N TYR A 197 -8.91 -13.38 6.70
CA TYR A 197 -10.16 -13.59 7.42
C TYR A 197 -11.35 -12.83 6.80
N LEU A 198 -11.15 -11.58 6.36
CA LEU A 198 -12.22 -10.75 5.79
C LEU A 198 -12.57 -11.16 4.36
N THR A 199 -11.56 -11.43 3.54
CA THR A 199 -11.73 -11.72 2.10
C THR A 199 -12.01 -13.19 1.82
N LYS A 200 -11.66 -14.09 2.75
CA LYS A 200 -11.64 -15.55 2.57
C LYS A 200 -10.69 -16.02 1.46
N ILE A 201 -9.78 -15.15 1.02
CA ILE A 201 -8.76 -15.46 0.01
C ILE A 201 -7.44 -15.77 0.73
N PRO A 202 -6.78 -16.89 0.41
CA PRO A 202 -5.42 -17.17 0.88
C PRO A 202 -4.51 -15.96 0.67
N THR A 203 -4.11 -15.32 1.77
CA THR A 203 -3.29 -14.12 1.75
C THR A 203 -1.92 -14.53 2.25
N TYR A 204 -0.86 -14.11 1.56
CA TYR A 204 0.53 -14.39 1.90
C TYR A 204 1.24 -13.11 2.34
N TYR A 205 2.29 -13.26 3.14
CA TYR A 205 3.20 -12.17 3.48
C TYR A 205 4.51 -12.34 2.71
N TYR A 206 5.02 -11.27 2.10
CA TYR A 206 6.35 -11.27 1.52
C TYR A 206 7.42 -11.02 2.59
N GLN A 207 8.23 -12.05 2.87
CA GLN A 207 9.44 -11.91 3.67
C GLN A 207 10.61 -11.56 2.75
N TYR A 208 11.16 -10.36 2.89
CA TYR A 208 12.35 -9.95 2.17
C TYR A 208 13.59 -10.76 2.59
N ARG A 209 14.51 -10.95 1.66
CA ARG A 209 15.79 -11.61 1.90
C ARG A 209 16.90 -11.00 1.06
N VAL A 210 18.02 -10.68 1.69
CA VAL A 210 19.29 -10.28 1.05
C VAL A 210 20.47 -10.74 1.91
N GLY A 211 21.67 -10.84 1.34
CA GLY A 211 22.85 -11.43 1.99
C GLY A 211 22.87 -12.96 1.93
N GLY A 212 23.44 -13.60 2.94
CA GLY A 212 23.65 -15.06 2.99
C GLY A 212 25.11 -15.45 2.71
N THR A 213 25.37 -16.77 2.68
CA THR A 213 26.73 -17.32 2.51
C THR A 213 26.99 -17.94 1.15
N SER A 214 25.98 -18.55 0.52
CA SER A 214 26.05 -19.08 -0.84
C SER A 214 24.66 -19.31 -1.42
N LEU A 215 24.56 -19.39 -2.76
CA LEU A 215 23.33 -19.78 -3.45
C LEU A 215 22.81 -21.15 -3.01
N ALA A 216 23.71 -22.11 -2.78
CA ALA A 216 23.34 -23.45 -2.31
C ALA A 216 22.69 -23.41 -0.92
N ALA A 217 23.26 -22.61 -0.01
CA ALA A 217 22.69 -22.42 1.33
C ALA A 217 21.33 -21.71 1.28
N GLU A 218 21.19 -20.66 0.46
CA GLU A 218 19.91 -19.95 0.32
C GLU A 218 18.82 -20.86 -0.26
N LYS A 219 19.12 -21.67 -1.30
CA LYS A 219 18.18 -22.65 -1.86
C LYS A 219 17.77 -23.73 -0.85
N ALA A 220 18.65 -24.09 0.07
CA ALA A 220 18.38 -25.08 1.12
C ALA A 220 17.68 -24.50 2.36
N ARG A 221 17.46 -23.19 2.44
CA ARG A 221 16.92 -22.56 3.65
C ARG A 221 15.51 -23.09 3.97
N PRO A 222 15.23 -23.47 5.23
CA PRO A 222 13.90 -23.89 5.62
C PRO A 222 12.94 -22.70 5.73
N CYS A 223 11.64 -22.97 5.74
CA CYS A 223 10.65 -21.95 6.06
C CYS A 223 10.92 -21.42 7.48
N PRO A 224 11.03 -20.09 7.69
CA PRO A 224 11.44 -19.55 8.97
C PRO A 224 10.43 -19.82 10.10
N LYS A 225 9.18 -20.14 9.76
CA LYS A 225 8.10 -20.36 10.74
C LYS A 225 7.85 -21.84 11.07
N CYS A 226 7.81 -22.73 10.08
CA CYS A 226 7.55 -24.16 10.31
C CYS A 226 8.76 -25.08 10.10
N GLY A 227 9.88 -24.57 9.60
CA GLY A 227 11.05 -25.38 9.29
C GLY A 227 10.94 -26.23 8.02
N GLY A 228 9.78 -26.24 7.34
CA GLY A 228 9.52 -27.08 6.18
C GLY A 228 10.26 -26.63 4.90
N MET A 229 10.36 -27.56 3.94
CA MET A 229 10.80 -27.23 2.58
C MET A 229 9.74 -26.43 1.83
N TRP A 230 10.19 -25.40 1.11
CA TRP A 230 9.30 -24.40 0.51
C TRP A 230 9.90 -23.71 -0.71
N LEU A 231 11.08 -24.16 -1.17
CA LEU A 231 11.66 -23.73 -2.43
C LEU A 231 10.77 -24.22 -3.58
N LEU A 232 10.45 -23.32 -4.51
CA LEU A 232 9.69 -23.63 -5.71
C LEU A 232 10.60 -24.17 -6.81
N LYS A 233 10.03 -25.01 -7.68
CA LYS A 233 10.72 -25.47 -8.89
C LYS A 233 10.98 -24.32 -9.87
N GLU A 234 9.98 -23.44 -10.01
CA GLU A 234 10.02 -22.24 -10.83
C GLU A 234 9.55 -21.06 -9.97
N PRO A 235 10.19 -19.88 -10.08
CA PRO A 235 9.79 -18.71 -9.32
C PRO A 235 8.42 -18.20 -9.78
N LEU A 236 7.60 -17.72 -8.84
CA LEU A 236 6.36 -17.00 -9.17
C LEU A 236 6.70 -15.54 -9.45
N HIS A 237 6.22 -15.04 -10.60
CA HIS A 237 6.45 -13.64 -11.05
C HIS A 237 7.93 -13.27 -11.13
N ASP A 238 8.82 -14.24 -11.30
CA ASP A 238 10.29 -14.09 -11.28
C ASP A 238 10.86 -13.46 -9.99
N ILE A 239 10.04 -13.34 -8.95
CA ILE A 239 10.41 -12.68 -7.67
C ILE A 239 10.33 -13.69 -6.52
N PHE A 240 9.24 -14.45 -6.43
CA PHE A 240 9.03 -15.37 -5.31
C PHE A 240 9.60 -16.74 -5.64
N HIS A 241 10.74 -17.05 -5.04
CA HIS A 241 11.42 -18.33 -5.20
C HIS A 241 10.96 -19.34 -4.15
N PHE A 242 10.35 -18.87 -3.07
CA PHE A 242 9.85 -19.69 -1.98
C PHE A 242 8.38 -19.38 -1.71
N LYS A 243 7.61 -20.42 -1.42
CA LYS A 243 6.21 -20.32 -1.03
C LYS A 243 5.88 -21.44 -0.04
N CYS A 244 5.44 -21.04 1.15
CA CYS A 244 4.97 -21.97 2.18
C CYS A 244 3.46 -21.76 2.37
N ASP A 245 2.64 -22.71 1.92
CA ASP A 245 1.18 -22.62 2.00
C ASP A 245 0.66 -22.77 3.44
N GLN A 246 1.34 -23.58 4.25
CA GLN A 246 1.00 -23.78 5.67
C GLN A 246 1.17 -22.50 6.47
N CYS A 247 2.30 -21.81 6.29
CA CYS A 247 2.55 -20.58 7.01
C CYS A 247 1.88 -19.39 6.33
N ARG A 248 1.79 -19.40 4.99
CA ARG A 248 1.44 -18.28 4.11
C ARG A 248 2.53 -17.21 4.03
N ILE A 249 3.76 -17.66 3.79
CA ILE A 249 4.92 -16.80 3.51
C ILE A 249 5.35 -17.06 2.08
N VAL A 250 5.62 -15.99 1.34
CA VAL A 250 6.43 -16.04 0.12
C VAL A 250 7.71 -15.25 0.34
N SER A 251 8.78 -15.61 -0.37
CA SER A 251 10.07 -14.96 -0.20
C SER A 251 10.93 -15.16 -1.45
N ASN A 252 11.97 -14.35 -1.59
CA ASN A 252 12.93 -14.40 -2.70
C ASN A 252 14.20 -15.19 -2.31
N ILE A 253 14.98 -15.67 -3.28
CA ILE A 253 16.40 -15.96 -3.03
C ILE A 253 17.09 -14.60 -2.86
N SER A 254 18.07 -14.52 -1.96
CA SER A 254 18.88 -13.31 -1.82
C SER A 254 19.33 -12.77 -3.18
N TRP A 255 19.05 -11.48 -3.39
CA TRP A 255 19.34 -10.78 -4.64
C TRP A 255 20.83 -10.78 -5.00
N ASP A 256 21.73 -10.96 -4.02
CA ASP A 256 23.17 -11.04 -4.25
C ASP A 256 23.59 -12.26 -5.09
N TYR A 257 22.80 -13.34 -5.06
CA TYR A 257 23.09 -14.59 -5.79
C TYR A 257 22.27 -14.77 -7.07
N LEU A 258 21.36 -13.83 -7.38
CA LEU A 258 20.55 -13.86 -8.59
C LEU A 258 21.15 -12.99 -9.72
N LYS A 259 22.29 -12.34 -9.47
CA LYS A 259 23.08 -11.64 -10.50
C LYS A 259 23.70 -12.67 -11.45
N ASN A 260 23.07 -12.87 -12.60
CA ASN A 260 23.74 -13.29 -13.83
C ASN A 260 24.12 -12.06 -14.63
#